data_AF-A0A3R7VVD3-F1
#
_entry.id   AF-A0A3R7VVD3-F1
#
_cell.length_a   1.000
_cell.length_b   1.000
_cell.length_c   1.000
_cell.angle_alpha   90.00
_cell.angle_beta   90.00
_cell.angle_gamma   90.00
#
_symmetry.space_group_name_H-M   'P 1'
#
loop_
_entity.id
_entity.type
_entity.pdbx_description
1 polymer ?
#
loop_
_entity_poly.entity_id
_entity_poly.type
_entity_poly.pdbx_seq_one_letter_code
_entity_poly.pdbx_strand_id
1 'polypeptide(L)'
;MTSDDEQIEKIVELAREGASLIKNQDFIRLISHNDSDGITSAAILIQALNRIEIPFHASIVSRLNESVVNDVNNSIKENDLVIFCDMGSGQPELIKQINTDVLVIDHHQPVGNSPSKVMVNPHMAGIEGSYYLSASGTTYLVCKELSSDNIDLAGLAITGAIGDKQLFESANATILKEAIENNVISIQKGLKVGSGEIGDVLENTLEPFLDITGDREKINKFLDFLNLSGDISELSY
;
A
#
# COMPACT_ATOMS: atom_id res chain seq x y z
N MET A 1 22.79 7.69 14.89
CA MET A 1 21.70 7.02 14.18
C MET A 1 21.91 5.54 14.31
N THR A 2 20.84 4.80 14.54
CA THR A 2 20.84 3.34 14.42
C THR A 2 20.88 2.95 12.94
N SER A 3 21.19 1.68 12.62
CA SER A 3 21.10 1.16 11.25
C SER A 3 19.71 1.42 10.65
N ASP A 4 18.66 1.28 11.46
CA ASP A 4 17.27 1.48 11.02
C ASP A 4 17.00 2.94 10.68
N ASP A 5 17.54 3.89 11.44
CA ASP A 5 17.39 5.32 11.15
C ASP A 5 18.02 5.69 9.80
N GLU A 6 19.19 5.13 9.48
CA GLU A 6 19.87 5.35 8.19
C GLU A 6 19.06 4.77 7.02
N GLN A 7 18.47 3.59 7.21
CA GLN A 7 17.60 2.96 6.23
C GLN A 7 16.33 3.78 5.99
N ILE A 8 15.70 4.28 7.07
CA ILE A 8 14.50 5.12 6.99
C ILE A 8 14.83 6.45 6.28
N GLU A 9 15.94 7.10 6.61
CA GLU A 9 16.36 8.33 5.93
C GLU A 9 16.55 8.08 4.42
N LYS A 10 17.21 6.98 4.06
CA LYS A 10 17.45 6.62 2.66
C LYS A 10 16.17 6.35 1.87
N ILE A 11 15.17 5.68 2.44
CA ILE A 11 13.87 5.50 1.74
C ILE A 11 13.12 6.83 1.61
N VAL A 12 13.24 7.74 2.58
CA VAL A 12 12.67 9.10 2.48
C VAL A 12 13.37 9.93 1.39
N GLU A 13 14.68 9.78 1.22
CA GLU A 13 15.42 10.41 0.11
C GLU A 13 14.89 9.93 -1.25
N LEU A 14 14.73 8.61 -1.44
CA LEU A 14 14.12 8.04 -2.65
C LEU A 14 12.69 8.54 -2.84
N ALA A 15 11.91 8.62 -1.76
CA ALA A 15 10.56 9.15 -1.81
C ALA A 15 10.52 10.61 -2.29
N ARG A 16 11.48 11.43 -1.86
CA ARG A 16 11.64 12.83 -2.29
C ARG A 16 12.02 12.95 -3.76
N GLU A 17 12.86 12.05 -4.27
CA GLU A 17 13.15 11.97 -5.70
C GLU A 17 11.89 11.65 -6.51
N GLY A 18 11.11 10.66 -6.08
CA GLY A 18 9.83 10.30 -6.69
C GLY A 18 8.83 11.47 -6.68
N ALA A 19 8.70 12.15 -5.54
CA ALA A 19 7.84 13.33 -5.39
C ALA A 19 8.28 14.47 -6.31
N SER A 20 9.59 14.70 -6.44
CA SER A 20 10.14 15.72 -7.33
C SER A 20 9.87 15.41 -8.79
N LEU A 21 9.93 14.13 -9.18
CA LEU A 21 9.59 13.70 -10.53
C LEU A 21 8.10 13.95 -10.85
N ILE A 22 7.20 13.66 -9.90
CA ILE A 22 5.75 13.89 -10.01
C ILE A 22 5.39 15.37 -10.15
N LYS A 23 5.99 16.26 -9.34
CA LYS A 23 5.66 17.70 -9.32
C LYS A 23 5.86 18.43 -10.64
N ASN A 24 6.69 17.88 -11.53
CA ASN A 24 7.06 18.50 -12.80
C ASN A 24 6.25 17.96 -13.99
N GLN A 25 5.15 17.24 -13.74
CA GLN A 25 4.34 16.59 -14.78
C GLN A 25 3.01 17.31 -15.00
N ASP A 26 2.62 17.42 -16.26
CA ASP A 26 1.30 17.94 -16.64
C ASP A 26 0.23 16.84 -16.64
N PHE A 27 0.63 15.57 -16.75
CA PHE A 27 -0.27 14.42 -16.77
C PHE A 27 0.43 13.16 -16.27
N ILE A 28 -0.31 12.29 -15.59
CA ILE A 28 0.20 11.03 -15.05
C ILE A 28 -0.64 9.84 -15.51
N ARG A 29 0.05 8.82 -16.01
CA ARG A 29 -0.54 7.50 -16.27
C ARG A 29 -0.21 6.56 -15.11
N LEU A 30 -1.21 6.28 -14.27
CA LEU A 30 -1.07 5.46 -13.07
C LEU A 30 -1.54 4.02 -13.31
N ILE A 31 -0.72 3.03 -12.98
CA ILE A 31 -1.05 1.61 -13.01
C ILE A 31 -0.80 1.05 -11.61
N SER A 32 -1.77 0.31 -11.06
CA SER A 32 -1.55 -0.37 -9.78
C SER A 32 -2.20 -1.73 -9.70
N HIS A 33 -1.79 -2.51 -8.71
CA HIS A 33 -2.23 -3.88 -8.49
C HIS A 33 -3.67 -3.91 -7.92
N ASN A 34 -4.35 -5.05 -8.07
CA ASN A 34 -5.78 -5.18 -7.75
C ASN A 34 -6.08 -5.75 -6.37
N ASP A 35 -5.07 -5.90 -5.52
CA ASP A 35 -5.25 -6.27 -4.11
C ASP A 35 -5.37 -5.02 -3.22
N SER A 36 -5.39 -5.24 -1.91
CA SER A 36 -5.52 -4.16 -0.93
C SER A 36 -4.32 -3.19 -0.97
N ASP A 37 -3.11 -3.67 -1.21
CA ASP A 37 -1.91 -2.83 -1.17
C ASP A 37 -1.81 -1.96 -2.43
N GLY A 38 -2.06 -2.54 -3.60
CA GLY A 38 -2.15 -1.80 -4.85
C GLY A 38 -3.31 -0.80 -4.89
N ILE A 39 -4.52 -1.21 -4.48
CA ILE A 39 -5.69 -0.30 -4.49
C ILE A 39 -5.47 0.89 -3.54
N THR A 40 -4.93 0.66 -2.35
CA THR A 40 -4.64 1.76 -1.41
C THR A 40 -3.48 2.62 -1.89
N SER A 41 -2.44 2.05 -2.50
CA SER A 41 -1.37 2.81 -3.17
C SER A 41 -1.93 3.77 -4.23
N ALA A 42 -2.79 3.25 -5.13
CA ALA A 42 -3.44 4.06 -6.15
C ALA A 42 -4.32 5.16 -5.51
N ALA A 43 -5.08 4.83 -4.47
CA ALA A 43 -5.93 5.80 -3.78
C ALA A 43 -5.12 6.93 -3.13
N ILE A 44 -4.02 6.60 -2.44
CA ILE A 44 -3.10 7.58 -1.82
C ILE A 44 -2.56 8.53 -2.90
N LEU A 45 -2.03 7.98 -3.99
CA LEU A 45 -1.46 8.79 -5.05
C LEU A 45 -2.51 9.65 -5.75
N ILE A 46 -3.69 9.10 -6.07
CA ILE A 46 -4.80 9.86 -6.67
C ILE A 46 -5.22 11.03 -5.77
N GLN A 47 -5.33 10.83 -4.45
CA GLN A 47 -5.66 11.92 -3.54
C GLN A 47 -4.58 13.00 -3.52
N ALA A 48 -3.30 12.60 -3.50
CA ALA A 48 -2.20 13.54 -3.57
C ALA A 48 -2.17 14.33 -4.89
N LEU A 49 -2.40 13.66 -6.03
CA LEU A 49 -2.45 14.28 -7.36
C LEU A 49 -3.62 15.27 -7.50
N ASN A 50 -4.80 14.91 -6.99
CA ASN A 50 -5.95 15.81 -6.94
C ASN A 50 -5.65 17.10 -6.17
N ARG A 51 -4.93 17.01 -5.05
CA ARG A 51 -4.58 18.17 -4.22
C ARG A 51 -3.62 19.15 -4.90
N ILE A 52 -2.77 18.64 -5.78
CA ILE A 52 -1.84 19.46 -6.59
C ILE A 52 -2.33 19.67 -8.02
N GLU A 53 -3.60 19.34 -8.29
CA GLU A 53 -4.31 19.56 -9.55
C GLU A 53 -3.63 18.93 -10.80
N ILE A 54 -2.92 17.82 -10.62
CA ILE A 54 -2.33 17.08 -11.75
C ILE A 54 -3.37 16.07 -12.28
N PRO A 55 -3.81 16.18 -13.55
CA PRO A 55 -4.71 15.22 -14.14
C PRO A 55 -4.03 13.86 -14.35
N PHE A 56 -4.81 12.79 -14.25
CA PHE A 56 -4.29 11.44 -14.37
C PHE A 56 -5.26 10.49 -15.07
N HIS A 57 -4.73 9.36 -15.53
CA HIS A 57 -5.50 8.18 -15.92
C HIS A 57 -4.99 6.97 -15.14
N ALA A 58 -5.82 6.47 -14.23
CA ALA A 58 -5.52 5.31 -13.40
C ALA A 58 -6.08 4.02 -14.00
N SER A 59 -5.34 2.92 -13.88
CA SER A 59 -5.84 1.57 -14.16
C SER A 59 -5.41 0.61 -13.08
N ILE A 60 -6.36 -0.19 -12.61
CA ILE A 60 -6.11 -1.28 -11.67
C ILE A 60 -6.03 -2.58 -12.48
N VAL A 61 -4.92 -3.30 -12.33
CA VAL A 61 -4.63 -4.52 -13.10
C VAL A 61 -4.19 -5.65 -12.17
N SER A 62 -4.43 -6.89 -12.56
CA SER A 62 -4.02 -8.06 -11.76
C SER A 62 -2.57 -8.47 -11.94
N ARG A 63 -1.88 -7.94 -12.95
CA ARG A 63 -0.46 -8.19 -13.22
C ARG A 63 0.06 -7.28 -14.34
N LEU A 64 1.34 -6.95 -14.26
CA LEU A 64 2.05 -6.34 -15.37
C LEU A 64 2.41 -7.39 -16.43
N ASN A 65 1.94 -7.18 -17.67
CA ASN A 65 2.21 -8.04 -18.81
C ASN A 65 2.25 -7.21 -20.11
N GLU A 66 2.55 -7.84 -21.25
CA GLU A 66 2.64 -7.16 -22.55
C GLU A 66 1.35 -6.45 -22.97
N SER A 67 0.16 -6.98 -22.61
CA SER A 67 -1.11 -6.30 -22.90
C SER A 67 -1.19 -4.97 -22.16
N VAL A 68 -0.84 -4.97 -20.86
CA VAL A 68 -0.81 -3.74 -20.05
C VAL A 68 0.20 -2.75 -20.61
N VAL A 69 1.39 -3.20 -20.99
CA VAL A 69 2.41 -2.35 -21.63
C VAL A 69 1.88 -1.70 -22.90
N ASN A 70 1.21 -2.46 -23.78
CA ASN A 70 0.62 -1.94 -24.99
C ASN A 70 -0.49 -0.92 -24.71
N ASP A 71 -1.38 -1.21 -23.74
CA ASP A 71 -2.46 -0.31 -23.34
C ASP A 71 -1.91 1.00 -22.75
N VAL A 72 -0.85 0.92 -21.95
CA VAL A 72 -0.14 2.10 -21.42
C VAL A 72 0.45 2.91 -22.57
N ASN A 73 1.24 2.30 -23.45
CA ASN A 73 1.87 2.98 -24.58
C ASN A 73 0.85 3.64 -25.54
N ASN A 74 -0.34 3.04 -25.71
CA ASN A 74 -1.41 3.60 -26.54
C ASN A 74 -2.16 4.76 -25.86
N SER A 75 -2.00 4.97 -24.55
CA SER A 75 -2.73 5.97 -23.76
C SER A 75 -1.87 7.11 -23.22
N ILE A 76 -0.58 7.12 -23.57
CA ILE A 76 0.39 8.17 -23.18
C ILE A 76 0.81 9.02 -24.37
N LYS A 77 1.26 10.24 -24.07
CA LYS A 77 1.91 11.18 -24.99
C LYS A 77 3.40 11.29 -24.67
N GLU A 78 4.12 11.95 -25.58
CA GLU A 78 5.50 12.34 -25.34
C GLU A 78 5.58 13.26 -24.11
N ASN A 79 6.46 12.92 -23.16
CA ASN A 79 6.68 13.57 -21.86
C ASN A 79 5.66 13.26 -20.73
N ASP A 80 4.67 12.39 -20.95
CA ASP A 80 3.84 11.92 -19.82
C ASP A 80 4.70 11.08 -18.87
N LEU A 81 4.39 11.09 -17.56
CA LEU A 81 5.01 10.18 -16.59
C LEU A 81 4.11 8.95 -16.40
N VAL A 82 4.71 7.76 -16.50
CA VAL A 82 4.04 6.51 -16.11
C VAL A 82 4.47 6.13 -14.70
N ILE A 83 3.49 5.85 -13.83
CA ILE A 83 3.73 5.41 -12.45
C ILE A 83 3.17 4.00 -12.28
N PHE A 84 4.03 3.07 -11.85
CA PHE A 84 3.61 1.74 -11.39
C PHE A 84 3.64 1.70 -9.87
N CYS A 85 2.51 1.37 -9.27
CA CYS A 85 2.37 1.15 -7.84
C CYS A 85 2.14 -0.35 -7.57
N ASP A 86 2.88 -0.91 -6.62
CA ASP A 86 2.78 -2.33 -6.22
C ASP A 86 3.07 -3.33 -7.37
N MET A 87 3.95 -2.91 -8.29
CA MET A 87 4.49 -3.76 -9.35
C MET A 87 5.67 -3.07 -10.05
N GLY A 88 6.43 -3.85 -10.81
CA GLY A 88 7.45 -3.35 -11.74
C GLY A 88 8.87 -3.66 -11.31
N SER A 89 9.17 -3.78 -10.02
CA SER A 89 10.54 -4.04 -9.54
C SER A 89 11.09 -5.39 -10.00
N GLY A 90 10.20 -6.39 -10.14
CA GLY A 90 10.55 -7.72 -10.62
C GLY A 90 10.50 -7.88 -12.14
N GLN A 91 10.09 -6.85 -12.90
CA GLN A 91 9.80 -6.96 -14.33
C GLN A 91 10.51 -5.89 -15.19
N PRO A 92 11.85 -5.73 -15.08
CA PRO A 92 12.59 -4.68 -15.79
C PRO A 92 12.39 -4.74 -17.32
N GLU A 93 12.28 -5.94 -17.91
CA GLU A 93 12.08 -6.10 -19.35
C GLU A 93 10.73 -5.56 -19.85
N LEU A 94 9.69 -5.54 -19.00
CA LEU A 94 8.40 -4.91 -19.33
C LEU A 94 8.45 -3.41 -19.12
N ILE A 95 9.08 -2.95 -18.03
CA ILE A 95 9.24 -1.51 -17.75
C ILE A 95 10.03 -0.82 -18.87
N LYS A 96 11.07 -1.48 -19.42
CA LYS A 96 11.87 -0.96 -20.54
C LYS A 96 11.08 -0.71 -21.83
N GLN A 97 9.93 -1.37 -21.99
CA GLN A 97 9.08 -1.23 -23.18
C GLN A 97 8.14 -0.03 -23.10
N ILE A 98 8.08 0.68 -21.97
CA ILE A 98 7.30 1.90 -21.84
C ILE A 98 8.01 3.04 -22.55
N ASN A 99 7.30 3.75 -23.42
CA ASN A 99 7.88 4.73 -24.35
C ASN A 99 8.16 6.12 -23.74
N THR A 100 8.12 6.24 -22.41
CA THR A 100 8.33 7.49 -21.69
C THR A 100 9.00 7.21 -20.33
N ASP A 101 9.27 8.26 -19.57
CA ASP A 101 9.82 8.15 -18.23
C ASP A 101 8.88 7.35 -17.30
N VAL A 102 9.48 6.45 -16.51
CA VAL A 102 8.76 5.61 -15.56
C VAL A 102 9.23 5.87 -14.14
N LEU A 103 8.27 6.00 -13.22
CA LEU A 103 8.46 5.91 -11.79
C LEU A 103 7.88 4.59 -11.28
N VAL A 104 8.68 3.80 -10.58
CA VAL A 104 8.21 2.58 -9.89
C VAL A 104 8.16 2.85 -8.40
N ILE A 105 7.00 2.61 -7.77
CA ILE A 105 6.77 2.68 -6.33
C ILE A 105 6.29 1.31 -5.88
N ASP A 106 7.18 0.51 -5.30
CA ASP A 106 6.94 -0.92 -5.15
C ASP A 106 7.80 -1.47 -4.00
N HIS A 107 7.42 -2.61 -3.46
CA HIS A 107 8.11 -3.27 -2.33
C HIS A 107 8.62 -4.67 -2.66
N HIS A 108 8.27 -5.21 -3.82
CA HIS A 108 8.77 -6.51 -4.26
C HIS A 108 10.30 -6.49 -4.46
N GLN A 109 10.93 -7.65 -4.28
CA GLN A 109 12.36 -7.83 -4.52
C GLN A 109 12.74 -7.39 -5.96
N PRO A 110 13.63 -6.39 -6.11
CA PRO A 110 14.07 -5.96 -7.43
C PRO A 110 14.85 -7.04 -8.16
N VAL A 111 14.65 -7.13 -9.48
CA VAL A 111 15.36 -8.04 -10.37
C VAL A 111 16.21 -7.24 -11.35
N GLY A 112 17.51 -7.53 -11.40
CA GLY A 112 18.43 -6.86 -12.32
C GLY A 112 18.56 -5.36 -12.06
N ASN A 113 18.88 -4.60 -13.11
CA ASN A 113 18.91 -3.15 -13.06
C ASN A 113 17.56 -2.60 -13.51
N SER A 114 17.01 -1.64 -12.77
CA SER A 114 15.77 -0.98 -13.18
C SER A 114 16.01 -0.04 -14.37
N PRO A 115 15.19 -0.11 -15.43
CA PRO A 115 15.17 0.90 -16.48
C PRO A 115 14.28 2.12 -16.14
N SER A 116 13.61 2.12 -14.98
CA SER A 116 12.83 3.27 -14.51
C SER A 116 13.72 4.49 -14.27
N LYS A 117 13.20 5.69 -14.49
CA LYS A 117 13.89 6.94 -14.17
C LYS A 117 14.12 7.08 -12.67
N VAL A 118 13.14 6.69 -11.86
CA VAL A 118 13.24 6.60 -10.40
C VAL A 118 12.55 5.32 -9.94
N MET A 119 13.15 4.64 -8.97
CA MET A 119 12.55 3.49 -8.28
C MET A 119 12.56 3.78 -6.78
N VAL A 120 11.37 3.94 -6.21
CA VAL A 120 11.18 4.04 -4.77
C VAL A 120 10.81 2.67 -4.27
N ASN A 121 11.78 1.97 -3.69
CA ASN A 121 11.61 0.61 -3.19
C ASN A 121 12.42 0.40 -1.90
N PRO A 122 11.83 -0.12 -0.81
CA PRO A 122 12.50 -0.35 0.48
C PRO A 122 13.80 -1.15 0.36
N HIS A 123 13.88 -2.12 -0.55
CA HIS A 123 15.08 -2.93 -0.75
C HIS A 123 16.29 -2.08 -1.19
N MET A 124 16.07 -0.96 -1.88
CA MET A 124 17.13 -0.01 -2.26
C MET A 124 17.68 0.74 -1.04
N ALA A 125 16.88 0.85 0.01
CA ALA A 125 17.28 1.41 1.29
C ALA A 125 17.84 0.36 2.28
N GLY A 126 17.78 -0.93 1.95
CA GLY A 126 18.17 -2.02 2.86
C GLY A 126 17.05 -2.50 3.79
N ILE A 127 15.81 -2.07 3.54
CA ILE A 127 14.61 -2.49 4.27
C ILE A 127 14.00 -3.70 3.54
N GLU A 128 13.62 -4.73 4.29
CA GLU A 128 12.94 -5.91 3.72
C GLU A 128 11.48 -5.58 3.38
N GLY A 129 11.19 -5.43 2.09
CA GLY A 129 9.86 -5.07 1.58
C GLY A 129 8.80 -6.13 1.82
N SER A 130 9.19 -7.39 2.06
CA SER A 130 8.22 -8.45 2.39
C SER A 130 7.58 -8.30 3.77
N TYR A 131 8.15 -7.47 4.67
CA TYR A 131 7.70 -7.40 6.06
C TYR A 131 7.61 -5.99 6.65
N TYR A 132 8.48 -5.07 6.23
CA TYR A 132 8.72 -3.83 6.97
C TYR A 132 8.29 -2.55 6.26
N LEU A 133 7.91 -2.64 4.98
CA LEU A 133 7.30 -1.54 4.24
C LEU A 133 6.53 -2.06 3.02
N SER A 134 5.22 -1.84 2.99
CA SER A 134 4.35 -2.18 1.85
C SER A 134 4.49 -1.18 0.69
N ALA A 135 3.91 -1.50 -0.48
CA ALA A 135 3.83 -0.54 -1.58
C ALA A 135 2.94 0.66 -1.22
N SER A 136 1.86 0.47 -0.44
CA SER A 136 1.03 1.58 0.06
C SER A 136 1.78 2.47 1.04
N GLY A 137 2.58 1.89 1.93
CA GLY A 137 3.50 2.62 2.81
C GLY A 137 4.53 3.41 2.02
N THR A 138 5.14 2.78 1.01
CA THR A 138 6.12 3.43 0.12
C THR A 138 5.48 4.59 -0.66
N THR A 139 4.27 4.39 -1.18
CA THR A 139 3.50 5.41 -1.90
C THR A 139 3.10 6.57 -1.00
N TYR A 140 2.75 6.28 0.26
CA TYR A 140 2.50 7.30 1.27
C TYR A 140 3.73 8.16 1.55
N LEU A 141 4.92 7.56 1.69
CA LEU A 141 6.16 8.34 1.87
C LEU A 141 6.40 9.28 0.69
N VAL A 142 6.21 8.82 -0.56
CA VAL A 142 6.32 9.67 -1.76
C VAL A 142 5.32 10.81 -1.70
N CYS A 143 4.05 10.52 -1.39
CA CYS A 143 3.01 11.54 -1.34
C CYS A 143 3.22 12.54 -0.20
N LYS A 144 3.77 12.13 0.95
CA LYS A 144 4.10 13.06 2.03
C LYS A 144 5.19 14.06 1.63
N GLU A 145 6.14 13.65 0.80
CA GLU A 145 7.14 14.57 0.22
C GLU A 145 6.55 15.48 -0.89
N LEU A 146 5.38 15.13 -1.46
CA LEU A 146 4.63 16.06 -2.31
C LEU A 146 4.06 17.22 -1.50
N SER A 147 3.39 16.92 -0.39
CA SER A 147 2.86 17.88 0.58
C SER A 147 2.71 17.24 1.95
N SER A 148 3.07 17.97 3.01
CA SER A 148 2.84 17.54 4.40
C SER A 148 1.36 17.35 4.73
N ASP A 149 0.46 17.97 3.96
CA ASP A 149 -0.99 17.81 4.14
C ASP A 149 -1.46 16.38 3.85
N ASN A 150 -0.65 15.56 3.18
CA ASN A 150 -0.92 14.15 2.91
C ASN A 150 -0.76 13.23 4.12
N ILE A 151 -0.48 13.79 5.30
CA ILE A 151 -0.44 13.08 6.58
C ILE A 151 -1.73 12.29 6.87
N ASP A 152 -2.88 12.81 6.44
CA ASP A 152 -4.18 12.18 6.61
C ASP A 152 -4.37 10.91 5.77
N LEU A 153 -3.52 10.69 4.76
CA LEU A 153 -3.50 9.48 3.93
C LEU A 153 -2.78 8.31 4.62
N ALA A 154 -2.15 8.52 5.77
CA ALA A 154 -1.47 7.46 6.51
C ALA A 154 -2.42 6.30 6.87
N GLY A 155 -3.71 6.57 7.10
CA GLY A 155 -4.71 5.52 7.34
C GLY A 155 -4.87 4.55 6.15
N LEU A 156 -4.76 5.04 4.91
CA LEU A 156 -4.78 4.19 3.72
C LEU A 156 -3.50 3.37 3.60
N ALA A 157 -2.35 3.94 3.96
CA ALA A 157 -1.06 3.25 3.96
C ALA A 157 -1.08 2.06 4.94
N ILE A 158 -1.61 2.29 6.14
CA ILE A 158 -1.78 1.24 7.15
C ILE A 158 -2.80 0.19 6.68
N THR A 159 -3.86 0.59 5.98
CA THR A 159 -4.83 -0.36 5.41
C THR A 159 -4.20 -1.29 4.38
N GLY A 160 -3.39 -0.76 3.47
CA GLY A 160 -2.64 -1.57 2.50
C GLY A 160 -1.66 -2.51 3.17
N ALA A 161 -0.87 -2.02 4.13
CA ALA A 161 0.05 -2.84 4.92
C ALA A 161 -0.66 -3.98 5.69
N ILE A 162 -1.85 -3.75 6.25
CA ILE A 162 -2.66 -4.81 6.87
C ILE A 162 -3.09 -5.85 5.82
N GLY A 163 -3.57 -5.38 4.66
CA GLY A 163 -4.02 -6.25 3.57
C GLY A 163 -2.89 -7.12 3.01
N ASP A 164 -1.66 -6.60 2.98
CA ASP A 164 -0.44 -7.30 2.59
C ASP A 164 0.20 -8.11 3.73
N LYS A 165 -0.46 -8.18 4.89
CA LYS A 165 -0.02 -8.94 6.08
C LYS A 165 1.37 -8.53 6.60
N GLN A 166 1.70 -7.25 6.48
CA GLN A 166 3.00 -6.71 6.89
C GLN A 166 3.13 -6.59 8.41
N LEU A 167 4.36 -6.47 8.88
CA LEU A 167 4.68 -6.20 10.28
C LEU A 167 4.73 -4.69 10.54
N PHE A 168 4.24 -4.27 11.70
CA PHE A 168 4.34 -2.89 12.17
C PHE A 168 5.61 -2.67 12.98
N GLU A 169 6.73 -2.94 12.33
CA GLU A 169 8.10 -2.74 12.80
C GLU A 169 8.84 -1.84 11.78
N SER A 170 10.03 -1.34 12.13
CA SER A 170 10.87 -0.51 11.24
C SER A 170 10.09 0.64 10.55
N ALA A 171 10.07 0.71 9.22
CA ALA A 171 9.43 1.79 8.46
C ALA A 171 7.89 1.81 8.62
N ASN A 172 7.22 0.66 8.60
CA ASN A 172 5.79 0.58 8.91
C ASN A 172 5.46 1.08 10.33
N ALA A 173 6.32 0.80 11.32
CA ALA A 173 6.14 1.35 12.68
C ALA A 173 6.24 2.88 12.72
N THR A 174 7.10 3.46 11.86
CA THR A 174 7.24 4.91 11.76
C THR A 174 5.97 5.55 11.20
N ILE A 175 5.38 4.97 10.14
CA ILE A 175 4.11 5.42 9.56
C ILE A 175 2.97 5.25 10.58
N LEU A 176 2.93 4.12 11.29
CA LEU A 176 1.91 3.84 12.31
C LEU A 176 1.96 4.86 13.45
N LYS A 177 3.16 5.12 13.98
CA LYS A 177 3.38 6.10 15.05
C LYS A 177 2.92 7.49 14.60
N GLU A 178 3.33 7.91 13.40
CA GLU A 178 2.95 9.19 12.83
C GLU A 178 1.43 9.32 12.66
N ALA A 179 0.76 8.28 12.16
CA ALA A 179 -0.68 8.26 12.00
C ALA A 179 -1.44 8.41 13.34
N ILE A 180 -0.93 7.80 14.41
CA ILE A 180 -1.49 7.92 15.76
C ILE A 180 -1.27 9.32 16.33
N GLU A 181 -0.04 9.85 16.22
CA GLU A 181 0.31 11.17 16.72
C GLU A 181 -0.52 12.29 16.05
N ASN A 182 -0.93 12.07 14.81
CA ASN A 182 -1.79 13.00 14.05
C ASN A 182 -3.30 12.66 14.13
N ASN A 183 -3.71 11.73 15.00
CA ASN A 183 -5.11 11.32 15.19
C ASN A 183 -5.80 10.82 13.91
N VAL A 184 -5.04 10.27 12.96
CA VAL A 184 -5.57 9.65 11.73
C VAL A 184 -6.16 8.27 12.04
N ILE A 185 -5.51 7.54 12.95
CA ILE A 185 -5.93 6.22 13.42
C ILE A 185 -5.78 6.11 14.94
N SER A 186 -6.42 5.10 15.52
CA SER A 186 -6.20 4.70 16.91
C SER A 186 -5.90 3.21 16.99
N ILE A 187 -5.15 2.80 18.01
CA ILE A 187 -4.89 1.39 18.31
C ILE A 187 -5.85 0.94 19.40
N GLN A 188 -6.55 -0.17 19.15
CA GLN A 188 -7.34 -0.87 20.15
C GLN A 188 -6.86 -2.31 20.27
N LYS A 189 -6.93 -2.85 21.49
CA LYS A 189 -6.64 -4.26 21.72
C LYS A 189 -7.91 -5.06 21.45
N GLY A 190 -7.84 -5.99 20.53
CA GLY A 190 -8.98 -6.82 20.16
C GLY A 190 -8.59 -8.05 19.37
N LEU A 191 -9.60 -8.74 18.83
CA LEU A 191 -9.40 -9.85 17.89
C LEU A 191 -9.00 -9.28 16.53
N LYS A 192 -7.98 -9.88 15.91
CA LYS A 192 -7.50 -9.51 14.56
C LYS A 192 -8.38 -10.16 13.49
N VAL A 193 -9.65 -9.81 13.47
CA VAL A 193 -10.66 -10.34 12.54
C VAL A 193 -11.41 -9.19 11.88
N GLY A 194 -12.19 -9.48 10.84
CA GLY A 194 -13.05 -8.48 10.20
C GLY A 194 -14.11 -7.93 11.16
N SER A 195 -14.65 -6.76 10.84
CA SER A 195 -15.80 -6.16 11.54
C SER A 195 -17.12 -6.82 11.14
N GLY A 196 -18.13 -6.74 12.00
CA GLY A 196 -19.46 -7.29 11.76
C GLY A 196 -19.98 -8.10 12.95
N GLU A 197 -21.12 -8.76 12.73
CA GLU A 197 -21.74 -9.63 13.74
C GLU A 197 -20.80 -10.79 14.10
N ILE A 198 -20.57 -11.01 15.40
CA ILE A 198 -19.52 -11.92 15.88
C ILE A 198 -19.72 -13.36 15.39
N GLY A 199 -20.95 -13.85 15.28
CA GLY A 199 -21.25 -15.16 14.71
C GLY A 199 -20.88 -15.24 13.24
N ASP A 200 -21.18 -14.21 12.45
CA ASP A 200 -20.81 -14.14 11.02
C ASP A 200 -19.30 -14.10 10.84
N VAL A 201 -18.62 -13.28 11.66
CA VAL A 201 -17.16 -13.15 11.66
C VAL A 201 -16.50 -14.49 12.02
N LEU A 202 -16.95 -15.15 13.09
CA LEU A 202 -16.38 -16.44 13.51
C LEU A 202 -16.72 -17.60 12.56
N GLU A 203 -17.82 -17.52 11.81
CA GLU A 203 -18.16 -18.52 10.80
C GLU A 203 -17.24 -18.45 9.59
N ASN A 204 -16.84 -17.23 9.20
CA ASN A 204 -16.10 -16.98 7.96
C ASN A 204 -14.62 -16.64 8.17
N THR A 205 -14.17 -16.51 9.42
CA THR A 205 -12.76 -16.21 9.73
C THR A 205 -11.85 -17.35 9.29
N LEU A 206 -10.80 -17.01 8.56
CA LEU A 206 -9.69 -17.93 8.26
C LEU A 206 -8.51 -17.75 9.22
N GLU A 207 -8.46 -16.62 9.92
CA GLU A 207 -7.36 -16.25 10.82
C GLU A 207 -7.95 -15.50 12.03
N PRO A 208 -8.14 -16.17 13.19
CA PRO A 208 -7.83 -17.58 13.45
C PRO A 208 -8.83 -18.53 12.78
N PHE A 209 -8.35 -19.68 12.33
CA PHE A 209 -9.21 -20.81 11.94
C PHE A 209 -9.58 -21.61 13.19
N LEU A 210 -10.87 -21.75 13.48
CA LEU A 210 -11.38 -22.48 14.64
C LEU A 210 -11.91 -23.86 14.24
N ASP A 211 -11.90 -24.82 15.15
CA ASP A 211 -12.51 -26.17 14.93
C ASP A 211 -14.03 -26.11 14.67
N ILE A 212 -14.62 -24.93 14.89
CA ILE A 212 -16.05 -24.62 14.70
C ILE A 212 -16.30 -23.66 13.53
N THR A 213 -15.25 -23.18 12.85
CA THR A 213 -15.39 -22.31 11.66
C THR A 213 -16.19 -23.03 10.57
N GLY A 214 -17.15 -22.33 9.96
CA GLY A 214 -18.11 -22.90 9.00
C GLY A 214 -19.25 -23.72 9.61
N ASP A 215 -19.34 -23.85 10.94
CA ASP A 215 -20.42 -24.56 11.64
C ASP A 215 -21.20 -23.59 12.54
N ARG A 216 -22.21 -22.92 11.94
CA ARG A 216 -23.05 -21.94 12.65
C ARG A 216 -23.68 -22.45 13.93
N GLU A 217 -24.07 -23.72 14.00
CA GLU A 217 -24.66 -24.27 15.22
C GLU A 217 -23.65 -24.35 16.36
N LYS A 218 -22.42 -24.80 16.08
CA LYS A 218 -21.36 -24.83 17.09
C LYS A 218 -20.91 -23.42 17.49
N ILE A 219 -20.87 -22.48 16.55
CA ILE A 219 -20.55 -21.08 16.82
C ILE A 219 -21.59 -20.46 17.74
N ASN A 220 -22.88 -20.62 17.45
CA ASN A 220 -23.94 -20.11 18.32
C ASN A 220 -23.86 -20.71 19.72
N LYS A 221 -23.65 -22.03 19.84
CA LYS A 221 -23.45 -22.68 21.15
C LYS A 221 -22.22 -22.13 21.90
N PHE A 222 -21.14 -21.82 21.19
CA PHE A 222 -19.94 -21.24 21.77
C PHE A 222 -20.18 -19.80 22.24
N LEU A 223 -20.86 -18.98 21.44
CA LEU A 223 -21.22 -17.61 21.78
C LEU A 223 -22.22 -17.55 22.94
N ASP A 224 -23.24 -18.41 22.94
CA ASP A 224 -24.20 -18.57 24.04
C ASP A 224 -23.49 -18.96 25.34
N PHE A 225 -22.52 -19.88 25.27
CA PHE A 225 -21.71 -20.28 26.43
C PHE A 225 -20.89 -19.11 27.00
N LEU A 226 -20.38 -18.23 26.13
CA LEU A 226 -19.67 -17.02 26.53
C LEU A 226 -20.58 -15.84 26.87
N ASN A 227 -21.90 -15.97 26.64
CA ASN A 227 -22.88 -14.90 26.74
C ASN A 227 -22.49 -13.66 25.91
N LEU A 228 -22.04 -13.89 24.67
CA LEU A 228 -21.65 -12.86 23.71
C LEU A 228 -22.64 -12.82 22.53
N SER A 229 -22.96 -11.62 22.08
CA SER A 229 -23.82 -11.38 20.91
C SER A 229 -23.60 -9.97 20.36
N GLY A 230 -23.77 -9.76 19.05
CA GLY A 230 -23.75 -8.43 18.44
C GLY A 230 -22.49 -8.17 17.62
N ASP A 231 -22.27 -6.89 17.27
CA ASP A 231 -21.12 -6.49 16.46
C ASP A 231 -19.83 -6.58 17.27
N ILE A 232 -18.79 -7.16 16.68
CA ILE A 232 -17.50 -7.34 17.34
C ILE A 232 -16.88 -6.02 17.82
N SER A 233 -17.14 -4.90 17.12
CA SER A 233 -16.64 -3.58 17.50
C SER A 233 -17.26 -3.05 18.81
N GLU A 234 -18.44 -3.53 19.17
CA GLU A 234 -19.14 -3.17 20.42
C GLU A 234 -18.76 -4.08 21.60
N LEU A 235 -18.08 -5.20 21.31
CA LEU A 235 -17.66 -6.20 22.31
C LEU A 235 -16.25 -5.94 22.88
N SER A 236 -15.48 -5.08 22.22
CA SER A 236 -14.17 -4.62 22.68
C SER A 236 -14.31 -3.60 23.82
N TYR A 237 -13.89 -3.99 25.03
CA TYR A 237 -13.69 -3.10 26.19
C TYR A 237 -12.30 -2.47 26.18
#